data_AF-A0A1S1V549-F1
#
_entry.id   AF-A0A1S1V549-F1
#
_cell.length_a   1.000
_cell.length_b   1.000
_cell.length_c   1.000
_cell.angle_alpha   90.00
_cell.angle_beta   90.00
_cell.angle_gamma   90.00
#
_symmetry.space_group_name_H-M   'P 1'
#
loop_
_entity.id
_entity.type
_entity.pdbx_description
1 polymer ?
#
loop_
_entity_poly.entity_id
_entity_poly.type
_entity_poly.pdbx_seq_one_letter_code
_entity_poly.pdbx_strand_id
1 'polypeptide(L)' 'MERLVGAKAPDFSLPMISGDGEDFGVARLEDYKGKWLVMFFYPLDFTFV' A
#
# COMPACT_ATOMS: atom_id res chain seq x y z
N MET A 1 -20.89 -2.65 9.89
CA MET A 1 -19.55 -2.36 9.37
C MET A 1 -18.62 -2.32 10.57
N GLU A 2 -17.65 -3.23 10.62
CA GLU A 2 -16.77 -3.35 11.78
C GLU A 2 -15.63 -2.31 11.70
N ARG A 3 -15.19 -1.81 12.86
CA ARG A 3 -14.09 -0.84 12.92
C ARG A 3 -12.75 -1.55 12.71
N LEU A 4 -11.95 -1.11 11.75
CA LEU A 4 -10.67 -1.76 11.39
C LEU A 4 -9.52 -1.45 12.38
N VAL A 5 -9.67 -0.44 13.22
CA VAL A 5 -8.61 -0.02 14.16
C VAL A 5 -8.42 -1.08 15.25
N GLY A 6 -7.17 -1.53 15.43
CA GLY A 6 -6.82 -2.58 16.42
C GLY A 6 -7.00 -4.01 15.90
N ALA A 7 -7.68 -4.19 14.77
CA ALA A 7 -7.73 -5.47 14.07
C ALA A 7 -6.43 -5.69 13.27
N LYS A 8 -6.17 -6.95 12.90
CA LYS A 8 -5.09 -7.27 11.95
C LYS A 8 -5.40 -6.57 10.62
N ALA A 9 -4.39 -5.91 10.04
CA ALA A 9 -4.53 -5.27 8.74
C ALA A 9 -5.00 -6.30 7.68
N PRO A 10 -5.95 -5.93 6.79
CA PRO A 10 -6.35 -6.78 5.67
C PRO A 10 -5.15 -7.12 4.80
N ASP A 11 -5.06 -8.37 4.39
CA ASP A 11 -3.99 -8.81 3.49
C ASP A 11 -4.12 -8.14 2.12
N PHE A 12 -2.99 -7.90 1.46
CA PHE A 12 -2.94 -7.37 0.11
C PHE A 12 -1.78 -7.94 -0.68
N SER A 13 -1.98 -8.02 -1.99
CA SER A 13 -0.96 -8.31 -2.99
C SER A 13 -1.29 -7.48 -4.22
N LEU A 14 -0.63 -6.32 -4.35
CA LEU A 14 -0.98 -5.31 -5.35
C LEU A 14 0.19 -5.06 -6.31
N PRO A 15 -0.07 -4.79 -7.60
CA PRO A 15 0.96 -4.29 -8.51
C PRO A 15 1.57 -3.01 -7.95
N MET A 16 2.89 -2.88 -8.07
CA MET A 16 3.62 -1.67 -7.69
C MET A 16 4.60 -1.28 -8.78
N ILE A 17 5.02 -0.02 -8.74
CA ILE A 17 6.15 0.50 -9.49
C ILE A 17 7.19 1.03 -8.49
N SER A 18 8.47 0.86 -8.78
CA SER A 18 9.57 1.40 -7.98
C SER A 18 9.50 2.93 -7.93
N GLY A 19 10.13 3.53 -6.91
CA GLY A 19 10.07 4.98 -6.69
C GLY A 19 10.73 5.82 -7.79
N ASP A 20 11.62 5.22 -8.59
CA ASP A 20 12.23 5.80 -9.79
C ASP A 20 11.43 5.52 -11.07
N GLY A 21 10.39 4.67 -11.01
CA GLY A 21 9.52 4.37 -12.14
C GLY A 21 10.06 3.33 -13.13
N GLU A 22 11.17 2.66 -12.82
CA GLU A 22 11.84 1.75 -13.76
C GLU A 22 11.35 0.29 -13.66
N ASP A 23 11.03 -0.16 -12.44
CA ASP A 23 10.72 -1.56 -12.17
C ASP A 23 9.27 -1.79 -11.77
N PHE A 24 8.65 -2.78 -12.39
CA PHE A 24 7.33 -3.29 -12.01
C PHE A 24 7.46 -4.48 -11.07
N GLY A 25 6.59 -4.54 -10.05
CA GLY A 25 6.59 -5.62 -9.08
C GLY A 25 5.24 -5.85 -8.43
N VAL A 26 5.27 -6.65 -7.37
CA VAL A 26 4.10 -6.93 -6.52
C VAL A 26 4.49 -6.60 -5.08
N ALA A 27 3.76 -5.67 -4.46
CA ALA A 27 3.88 -5.39 -3.04
C ALA A 27 2.88 -6.26 -2.26
N ARG A 28 3.37 -7.02 -1.28
CA ARG A 28 2.55 -7.81 -0.36
C ARG A 28 2.65 -7.27 1.04
N LEU A 29 1.58 -7.41 1.83
CA LEU A 29 1.61 -7.02 3.25
C LEU A 29 2.75 -7.73 4.01
N GLU A 30 3.01 -8.99 3.68
CA GLU A 30 4.06 -9.80 4.31
C GLU A 30 5.48 -9.23 4.10
N ASP A 31 5.73 -8.55 2.97
CA ASP A 31 7.05 -7.97 2.65
C ASP A 31 7.47 -6.90 3.68
N TYR A 32 6.51 -6.33 4.41
CA TYR A 32 6.72 -5.30 5.43
C TYR A 32 6.76 -5.83 6.87
N LYS A 33 6.70 -7.16 7.06
CA LYS A 33 6.68 -7.76 8.41
C LYS A 33 7.92 -7.38 9.20
N GLY A 34 7.72 -7.02 10.48
CA GLY A 34 8.80 -6.58 11.38
C GLY A 34 9.16 -5.10 11.24
N LYS A 35 8.48 -4.34 10.37
CA LYS A 35 8.60 -2.89 10.25
C LYS A 35 7.24 -2.22 10.44
N TRP A 36 7.25 -0.94 10.78
CA TRP A 36 6.04 -0.13 10.68
C TRP A 36 5.73 0.14 9.21
N LEU A 37 4.46 -0.04 8.83
CA LEU A 37 3.94 0.29 7.51
C LEU A 37 2.89 1.39 7.64
N VAL A 38 3.09 2.49 6.90
CA VAL A 38 2.10 3.55 6.74
C VAL A 38 1.55 3.43 5.31
N MET A 39 0.26 3.12 5.19
CA MET A 39 -0.44 3.01 3.91
C MET A 39 -1.46 4.15 3.81
N PHE A 40 -1.41 4.89 2.71
CA PHE A 40 -2.34 5.97 2.41
C PHE A 40 -2.98 5.73 1.04
N PHE A 41 -4.22 6.16 0.92
CA PHE A 41 -4.94 6.19 -0.34
C PHE A 41 -5.04 7.64 -0.79
N TYR A 42 -4.84 7.89 -2.08
CA TYR A 42 -5.00 9.20 -2.69
C TYR A 42 -5.96 9.10 -3.89
N PRO A 43 -6.62 10.20 -4.30
CA PRO A 43 -7.77 10.11 -5.21
C PRO A 43 -7.42 9.67 -6.63
N LEU A 44 -6.43 10.31 -7.25
CA LEU A 44 -6.01 10.06 -8.63
C LEU A 44 -4.66 10.73 -8.94
N ASP A 45 -3.88 10.11 -9.82
CA ASP A 45 -2.69 10.72 -10.42
C ASP A 45 -3.05 11.92 -11.32
N PHE A 46 -2.13 12.87 -11.48
CA PHE A 46 -2.24 14.00 -12.42
C PHE A 46 -3.54 14.81 -12.31
N THR A 47 -3.91 15.16 -11.08
CA THR A 47 -5.03 16.08 -10.81
C THR A 47 -4.61 17.54 -10.90
N PHE A 48 -5.57 18.44 -11.11
CA PHE A 48 -5.35 19.88 -11.01
C PHE A 48 -5.18 20.27 -9.54
N VAL A 49 -4.13 21.03 -9.23
CA VAL A 49 -3.85 21.62 -7.91
C VAL A 49 -4.20 23.09 -7.87
#